data_AF-A0A2M8NJQ8-F1
#
_entry.id   AF-A0A2M8NJQ8-F1
#
_cell.length_a   1.000
_cell.length_b   1.000
_cell.length_c   1.000
_cell.angle_alpha   90.00
_cell.angle_beta   90.00
_cell.angle_gamma   90.00
#
_symmetry.space_group_name_H-M   'P 1'
#
loop_
_entity.id
_entity.type
_entity.pdbx_description
1 polymer ?
#
loop_
_entity_poly.entity_id
_entity_poly.type
_entity_poly.pdbx_seq_one_letter_code
_entity_poly.pdbx_strand_id
1 'polypeptide(L)'
;MYNRTINVVILLHLGAAMNPDSTTQRVFAFIRDYQSKNRRPPTVREIGAALDLAPSTVARHLHHLETQRKIAREPRRARGIRILRE
;
A
#
# COMPACT_ATOMS: atom_id res chain seq x y z
N MET A 1 -20.38 -1.69 20.46
CA MET A 1 -19.38 -0.66 20.84
C MET A 1 -18.00 -1.14 20.44
N TYR A 2 -17.59 -0.93 19.20
CA TYR A 2 -16.35 -1.49 18.65
C TYR A 2 -15.42 -0.35 18.23
N ASN A 3 -14.76 0.32 19.18
CA ASN A 3 -13.77 1.35 18.86
C ASN A 3 -12.99 1.82 20.10
N ARG A 4 -11.88 1.15 20.45
CA ARG A 4 -10.77 1.82 21.18
C ARG A 4 -9.40 1.14 21.18
N THR A 5 -9.21 -0.04 20.58
CA THR A 5 -7.90 -0.74 20.64
C THR A 5 -7.25 -1.06 19.27
N ILE A 6 -7.95 -0.84 18.15
CA ILE A 6 -7.48 -1.31 16.83
C ILE A 6 -6.26 -0.54 16.30
N ASN A 7 -5.97 0.67 16.80
CA ASN A 7 -4.85 1.47 16.31
C ASN A 7 -3.47 1.10 16.90
N VAL A 8 -3.39 0.30 17.97
CA VAL A 8 -2.09 -0.05 18.59
C VAL A 8 -1.59 -1.43 18.16
N VAL A 9 -2.48 -2.33 17.73
CA VAL A 9 -2.14 -3.74 17.42
C VAL A 9 -1.64 -3.95 15.99
N ILE A 10 -1.95 -3.05 15.06
CA ILE A 10 -1.56 -3.19 13.64
C ILE A 10 -0.04 -2.97 13.41
N LEU A 11 0.65 -2.32 14.36
CA LEU A 11 2.08 -1.99 14.22
C LEU A 11 3.07 -3.11 14.61
N LEU A 12 2.63 -4.25 15.13
CA LEU A 12 3.53 -5.21 15.82
C LEU A 12 3.75 -6.58 15.14
N HIS A 13 3.21 -6.85 13.95
CA HIS A 13 3.20 -8.22 13.39
C HIS A 13 3.87 -8.44 12.02
N LEU A 14 4.74 -7.55 11.54
CA LEU A 14 5.52 -7.84 10.32
C LEU A 14 7.01 -7.77 10.63
N GLY A 15 7.53 -8.87 11.16
CA GLY A 15 8.94 -9.16 11.20
C GLY A 15 9.55 -9.04 9.80
N ALA A 16 10.48 -8.11 9.66
CA ALA A 16 11.90 -8.43 9.48
C ALA A 16 12.30 -9.54 8.47
N ALA A 17 11.60 -9.70 7.34
CA ALA A 17 12.04 -10.60 6.28
C ALA A 17 11.81 -10.04 4.86
N MET A 18 12.06 -8.76 4.67
CA MET A 18 12.40 -8.21 3.37
C MET A 18 12.97 -6.83 3.64
N ASN A 19 14.22 -6.59 3.26
CA ASN A 19 14.70 -5.24 3.08
C ASN A 19 14.41 -4.93 1.60
N PRO A 20 13.22 -4.41 1.25
CA PRO A 20 13.01 -3.91 -0.08
C PRO A 20 13.94 -2.72 -0.24
N ASP A 21 15.05 -2.88 -0.95
CA ASP A 21 16.11 -1.86 -1.09
C ASP A 21 15.59 -0.52 -1.70
N SER A 22 14.31 -0.45 -2.09
CA SER A 22 13.62 0.74 -2.59
C SER A 22 12.25 1.00 -1.95
N THR A 23 11.93 2.28 -1.74
CA THR A 23 10.60 2.76 -1.31
C THR A 23 9.46 2.25 -2.19
N THR A 24 9.71 2.03 -3.49
CA THR A 24 8.74 1.47 -4.44
C THR A 24 8.27 0.07 -4.04
N GLN A 25 9.20 -0.79 -3.63
CA GLN A 25 8.87 -2.15 -3.19
C GLN A 25 8.14 -2.15 -1.83
N ARG A 26 8.47 -1.22 -0.92
CA ARG A 26 7.69 -1.00 0.33
C ARG A 26 6.23 -0.67 0.03
N VAL A 27 5.99 0.22 -0.94
CA VAL A 27 4.65 0.57 -1.40
C VAL A 27 3.92 -0.66 -1.94
N PHE A 28 4.58 -1.46 -2.79
CA PHE A 28 3.97 -2.67 -3.35
C PHE A 28 3.61 -3.71 -2.28
N ALA A 29 4.53 -4.01 -1.37
CA ALA A 29 4.31 -4.94 -0.27
C ALA A 29 3.14 -4.49 0.62
N PHE A 30 3.08 -3.19 0.95
CA PHE A 30 1.96 -2.65 1.72
C PHE A 30 0.62 -2.82 1.01
N ILE A 31 0.56 -2.58 -0.31
CA ILE A 31 -0.69 -2.74 -1.08
C ILE A 31 -1.18 -4.19 -1.02
N ARG A 32 -0.26 -5.16 -1.19
CA ARG A 32 -0.56 -6.59 -1.11
C ARG A 32 -1.10 -6.97 0.27
N ASP A 33 -0.40 -6.59 1.32
CA ASP A 33 -0.77 -6.92 2.69
C ASP A 33 -2.10 -6.25 3.09
N TYR A 34 -2.32 -5.01 2.66
CA TYR A 34 -3.57 -4.30 2.90
C TYR A 34 -4.75 -4.97 2.18
N GLN A 35 -4.58 -5.39 0.93
CA GLN A 35 -5.63 -6.12 0.19
C GLN A 35 -5.97 -7.46 0.87
N SER A 36 -4.95 -8.22 1.27
CA SER A 36 -5.12 -9.49 1.98
C SER A 36 -5.90 -9.32 3.29
N LYS A 37 -5.55 -8.29 4.09
CA LYS A 37 -6.16 -8.04 5.40
C LYS A 37 -7.55 -7.41 5.33
N ASN A 38 -7.74 -6.42 4.45
CA ASN A 38 -8.93 -5.58 4.44
C ASN A 38 -9.93 -5.95 3.33
N ARG A 39 -9.61 -6.91 2.47
CA ARG A 39 -10.41 -7.32 1.28
C ARG A 39 -10.76 -6.15 0.35
N ARG A 40 -9.98 -5.07 0.41
CA ARG A 40 -10.19 -3.86 -0.37
C ARG A 40 -8.84 -3.21 -0.68
N PRO A 41 -8.68 -2.62 -1.88
CA PRO A 41 -7.45 -1.91 -2.21
C PRO A 41 -7.31 -0.63 -1.38
N PRO A 42 -6.07 -0.29 -0.97
CA PRO A 42 -5.79 0.96 -0.28
C PRO A 42 -5.86 2.14 -1.24
N THR A 43 -6.09 3.31 -0.66
CA THR A 43 -6.00 4.61 -1.34
C THR A 43 -4.58 5.18 -1.25
N VAL A 44 -4.25 6.13 -2.13
CA VAL A 44 -2.96 6.85 -2.08
C VAL A 44 -2.69 7.48 -0.71
N ARG A 45 -3.75 8.01 -0.06
CA ARG A 45 -3.67 8.61 1.28
C ARG A 45 -3.35 7.58 2.37
N GLU A 46 -3.96 6.41 2.33
CA GLU A 46 -3.69 5.34 3.29
C GLU A 46 -2.27 4.80 3.15
N ILE A 47 -1.76 4.66 1.92
CA ILE A 47 -0.37 4.25 1.66
C ILE A 47 0.60 5.30 2.21
N GLY A 48 0.35 6.59 1.94
CA GLY A 48 1.19 7.68 2.43
C GLY A 48 1.23 7.75 3.95
N ALA A 49 0.07 7.61 4.61
CA ALA A 49 -0.02 7.61 6.06
C ALA A 49 0.69 6.40 6.71
N ALA A 50 0.66 5.23 6.07
CA ALA A 50 1.29 4.02 6.61
C ALA A 50 2.80 3.95 6.41
N LEU A 51 3.33 4.59 5.36
CA LEU A 51 4.75 4.56 5.01
C LEU A 51 5.49 5.88 5.31
N ASP A 52 4.79 6.86 5.89
CA ASP A 52 5.26 8.23 6.12
C ASP A 52 5.78 8.90 4.84
N LEU A 53 4.97 8.80 3.77
CA LEU A 53 5.29 9.33 2.46
C LEU A 53 4.29 10.40 2.05
N ALA A 54 4.81 11.47 1.44
CA ALA A 54 3.97 12.47 0.79
C ALA A 54 3.12 11.80 -0.32
N PRO A 55 1.85 12.21 -0.51
CA PRO A 55 0.98 11.65 -1.55
C PRO A 55 1.57 11.74 -2.96
N SER A 56 2.33 12.80 -3.25
CA SER A 56 3.07 12.99 -4.51
C SER A 56 4.16 11.92 -4.70
N THR A 57 4.92 11.62 -3.65
CA THR A 57 5.93 10.56 -3.64
C THR A 57 5.29 9.19 -3.85
N VAL A 58 4.17 8.91 -3.18
CA VAL A 58 3.40 7.66 -3.39
C VAL A 58 2.91 7.56 -4.83
N ALA A 59 2.35 8.64 -5.40
CA ALA A 59 1.86 8.66 -6.77
C ALA A 59 2.97 8.34 -7.79
N ARG A 60 4.20 8.86 -7.56
CA ARG A 60 5.39 8.54 -8.35
C ARG A 60 5.77 7.07 -8.26
N HIS A 61 5.81 6.48 -7.06
CA HIS A 61 6.14 5.05 -6.89
C HIS A 61 5.07 4.14 -7.51
N LEU A 62 3.80 4.49 -7.36
CA LEU A 62 2.70 3.78 -8.02
C LEU A 62 2.80 3.86 -9.55
N HIS A 63 3.24 4.98 -10.11
CA HIS A 63 3.50 5.09 -11.55
C HIS A 63 4.62 4.15 -11.99
N HIS A 64 5.70 4.05 -11.22
CA HIS A 64 6.78 3.10 -11.50
C HIS A 64 6.29 1.63 -11.45
N LEU A 65 5.43 1.28 -10.50
CA LEU A 65 4.84 -0.07 -10.43
C LEU A 65 3.88 -0.35 -11.61
N GLU A 66 3.21 0.68 -12.11
CA GLU A 66 2.33 0.61 -13.27
C GLU A 66 3.10 0.43 -14.58
N THR A 67 4.23 1.14 -14.76
CA THR A 67 5.12 0.92 -15.93
C THR A 67 5.73 -0.48 -15.93
N GLN A 68 5.99 -1.05 -14.75
CA GLN A 68 6.40 -2.44 -14.58
C GLN A 68 5.26 -3.46 -14.76
N ARG A 69 4.03 -3.02 -15.03
CA ARG A 69 2.82 -3.86 -15.12
C ARG A 69 2.56 -4.72 -13.88
N LYS A 70 3.06 -4.31 -12.71
CA LYS A 70 2.78 -4.97 -11.41
C LYS A 70 1.42 -4.56 -10.87
N ILE A 71 1.02 -3.32 -11.11
CA ILE A 71 -0.29 -2.79 -10.73
C ILE A 71 -0.98 -2.11 -11.90
N ALA A 72 -2.31 -2.00 -11.82
CA ALA A 72 -3.13 -1.12 -12.64
C ALA A 72 -3.87 -0.14 -11.72
N ARG A 73 -3.99 1.11 -12.17
CA ARG A 73 -4.80 2.14 -11.49
C ARG A 73 -5.92 2.59 -12.40
N GLU A 74 -7.12 2.71 -11.84
CA GLU A 74 -8.22 3.39 -12.50
C GLU A 74 -8.24 4.86 -12.09
N PRO A 75 -7.85 5.80 -12.98
CA PRO A 75 -7.94 7.21 -12.68
C PRO A 75 -9.40 7.57 -12.37
N ARG A 76 -9.60 8.40 -11.33
CA ARG A 76 -10.92 8.81 -10.77
C ARG A 76 -11.58 7.83 -9.80
N ARG A 77 -11.02 6.65 -9.54
CA ARG A 77 -11.48 5.78 -8.44
C ARG A 77 -10.44 5.72 -7.32
N ALA A 78 -10.81 6.22 -6.14
CA ALA A 78 -9.92 6.23 -4.97
C ALA A 78 -9.40 4.82 -4.60
N ARG A 79 -10.22 3.79 -4.84
CA ARG A 79 -9.93 2.36 -4.62
C ARG A 79 -9.67 1.62 -5.93
N GLY A 80 -9.20 2.31 -6.97
CA GLY A 80 -8.98 1.74 -8.30
C GLY A 80 -7.66 0.98 -8.47
N ILE A 81 -6.96 0.61 -7.39
CA ILE A 81 -5.66 -0.06 -7.47
C ILE A 81 -5.88 -1.58 -7.55
N ARG A 82 -5.39 -2.22 -8.60
CA ARG A 82 -5.43 -3.67 -8.79
C ARG A 82 -4.02 -4.23 -8.99
N ILE A 83 -3.68 -5.32 -8.32
CA ILE A 83 -2.43 -6.05 -8.55
C ILE A 83 -2.62 -6.94 -9.79
N LEU A 84 -1.66 -6.89 -10.71
CA LEU A 84 -1.69 -7.66 -11.96
C LEU A 84 -0.74 -8.86 -11.95
N ARG A 85 0.48 -8.65 -11.43
CA ARG A 85 1.55 -9.67 -11.33
C ARG A 85 2.41 -9.41 -10.11
N GLU A 86 2.95 -10.48 -9.53
CA GLU A 86 3.90 -10.47 -8.41
C GLU A 86 5.35 -10.39 -8.92
#